data_AF-A0A2N5TT35-F1
#
_entry.id   AF-A0A2N5TT35-F1
#
_cell.length_a   1.000
_cell.length_b   1.000
_cell.length_c   1.000
_cell.angle_alpha   90.00
_cell.angle_beta   90.00
_cell.angle_gamma   90.00
#
_symmetry.space_group_name_H-M   'P 1'
#
loop_
_entity.id
_entity.type
_entity.pdbx_description
1 polymer ?
#
loop_
_entity_poly.entity_id
_entity_poly.type
_entity_poly.pdbx_seq_one_letter_code
_entity_poly.pdbx_strand_id
1 'polypeptide(L)'
;MSKVSDLQVQPQMFVLQPEEDLHWTLVLKSQIAQAMLKQVAEASDSKVSIATQPPVINQISPEEPDITMLKLMIALDDLSQGVGEVFQAIVNQSRLSMTEFANRLQIIDADLASCTNVSSLRNQQIPSNHAEEDLKNILTILGGAHTLWNVGHAIYSKHYGKNSDSRDLGAWRFLQGLGIPCPTAVDKKDYTLMIKNIEKIHKATLVYCIKVVMGTENQVVSEELLKLPSAKLAKYIQATFD
;
A
#
# COMPACT_ATOMS: atom_id res chain seq x y z
N MET A 1 4.62 25.38 -12.95
CA MET A 1 5.45 24.60 -12.01
C MET A 1 6.56 25.50 -11.51
N SER A 2 6.69 25.71 -10.20
CA SER A 2 7.85 26.41 -9.63
C SER A 2 9.13 25.65 -9.98
N LYS A 3 10.24 26.37 -10.17
CA LYS A 3 11.55 25.77 -10.43
C LYS A 3 11.97 24.97 -9.20
N VAL A 4 11.93 23.64 -9.29
CA VAL A 4 12.36 22.71 -8.24
C VAL A 4 13.79 23.00 -7.77
N SER A 5 14.63 23.57 -8.66
CA SER A 5 16.00 23.99 -8.37
C SER A 5 16.12 25.04 -7.27
N ASP A 6 15.07 25.81 -6.98
CA ASP A 6 15.07 26.87 -5.96
C ASP A 6 14.44 26.40 -4.63
N LEU A 7 14.01 25.14 -4.55
CA LEU A 7 13.40 24.58 -3.35
C LEU A 7 14.46 24.40 -2.25
N GLN A 8 14.44 25.28 -1.25
CA GLN A 8 15.27 25.11 -0.05
C GLN A 8 14.67 24.02 0.82
N VAL A 9 15.34 22.87 0.87
CA VAL A 9 14.98 21.76 1.76
C VAL A 9 15.26 22.17 3.20
N GLN A 10 14.21 22.20 4.04
CA GLN A 10 14.32 22.49 5.46
C GLN A 10 14.05 21.24 6.29
N PRO A 11 14.75 21.01 7.42
CA PRO A 11 14.53 19.81 8.24
C PRO A 11 13.08 19.56 8.65
N GLN A 12 12.31 20.64 8.86
CA GLN A 12 10.88 20.55 9.19
C GLN A 12 10.02 19.87 8.12
N MET A 13 10.48 19.79 6.88
CA MET A 13 9.79 19.06 5.79
C MET A 13 9.80 17.54 5.99
N PHE A 14 10.65 17.02 6.88
CA PHE A 14 10.76 15.59 7.18
C PHE A 14 10.02 15.20 8.47
N VAL A 15 9.35 16.15 9.12
CA VAL A 15 8.59 15.94 10.35
C VAL A 15 7.12 16.15 10.06
N LEU A 16 6.29 15.27 10.61
CA LEU A 16 4.84 15.40 10.53
C LEU A 16 4.40 16.75 11.09
N GLN A 17 3.52 17.42 10.36
CA GLN A 17 2.84 18.59 10.87
C GLN A 17 1.81 18.18 11.94
N PRO A 18 1.47 19.06 12.90
CA PRO A 18 0.49 18.76 13.92
C PRO A 18 -0.87 18.26 13.36
N GLU A 19 -1.28 18.76 12.19
CA GLU A 19 -2.49 18.34 11.50
C GLU A 19 -2.38 16.90 10.95
N GLU A 20 -1.21 16.53 10.42
CA GLU A 20 -0.94 15.19 9.90
C GLU A 20 -0.86 14.16 11.03
N ASP A 21 -0.27 14.54 12.16
CA ASP A 21 -0.20 13.70 13.36
C ASP A 21 -1.59 13.48 13.99
N LEU A 22 -2.41 14.53 14.04
CA LEU A 22 -3.82 14.42 14.44
C LEU A 22 -4.59 13.52 13.49
N HIS A 23 -4.41 13.68 12.17
CA HIS A 23 -5.05 12.82 11.18
C HIS A 23 -4.66 11.35 11.39
N TRP A 24 -3.37 11.06 11.57
CA TRP A 24 -2.87 9.72 11.84
C TRP A 24 -3.45 9.12 13.13
N THR A 25 -3.53 9.92 14.19
CA THR A 25 -4.17 9.54 15.45
C THR A 25 -5.63 9.15 15.26
N LEU A 26 -6.38 9.94 14.47
CA LEU A 26 -7.79 9.65 14.17
C LEU A 26 -7.95 8.38 13.32
N VAL A 27 -7.03 8.11 12.38
CA VAL A 27 -7.00 6.86 11.62
C VAL A 27 -6.87 5.67 12.56
N LEU A 28 -5.87 5.66 13.46
CA LEU A 28 -5.65 4.55 14.39
C LEU A 28 -6.83 4.35 15.34
N LYS A 29 -7.37 5.43 15.92
CA LYS A 29 -8.56 5.38 16.79
C LYS A 29 -9.78 4.83 16.05
N SER A 30 -9.97 5.17 14.78
CA SER A 30 -11.08 4.64 13.99
C SER A 30 -10.99 3.12 13.77
N GLN A 31 -9.78 2.59 13.60
CA GLN A 31 -9.55 1.15 13.45
C GLN A 31 -9.79 0.41 14.78
N ILE A 32 -9.31 0.97 15.90
CA ILE A 32 -9.60 0.45 17.25
C ILE A 32 -11.11 0.47 17.51
N ALA A 33 -11.78 1.59 17.22
CA ALA A 33 -13.22 1.74 17.38
C ALA A 33 -14.00 0.71 16.54
N GLN A 34 -13.55 0.48 15.31
CA GLN A 34 -14.15 -0.53 14.44
C GLN A 34 -13.95 -1.94 14.99
N ALA A 35 -12.77 -2.28 15.53
CA ALA A 35 -12.51 -3.57 16.17
C ALA A 35 -13.37 -3.76 17.43
N MET A 36 -13.44 -2.73 18.29
CA MET A 36 -14.28 -2.67 19.49
C MET A 36 -15.74 -2.98 19.15
N LEU A 37 -16.32 -2.20 18.23
CA LEU A 37 -17.74 -2.28 17.91
C LEU A 37 -18.14 -3.53 17.12
N LYS A 38 -17.20 -4.14 16.38
CA LYS A 38 -17.49 -5.36 15.61
C LYS A 38 -17.29 -6.64 16.42
N GLN A 39 -16.48 -6.64 17.49
CA GLN A 39 -16.01 -7.89 18.10
C GLN A 39 -16.04 -7.91 19.63
N VAL A 40 -16.15 -6.76 20.31
CA VAL A 40 -15.99 -6.69 21.77
C VAL A 40 -17.25 -6.19 22.46
N ALA A 41 -17.79 -5.07 22.01
CA ALA A 41 -18.89 -4.39 22.70
C ALA A 41 -19.73 -3.56 21.74
N GLU A 42 -21.00 -3.35 22.08
CA GLU A 42 -21.87 -2.42 21.36
C GLU A 42 -22.28 -1.24 22.24
N ALA A 43 -22.55 -0.11 21.61
CA ALA A 43 -22.96 1.09 22.31
C ALA A 43 -24.40 0.96 22.82
N SER A 44 -24.60 1.09 24.13
CA SER A 44 -25.93 1.08 24.75
C SER A 44 -26.68 2.41 24.60
N ASP A 45 -25.97 3.47 24.22
CA ASP A 45 -26.51 4.81 23.96
C ASP A 45 -25.71 5.52 22.86
N SER A 46 -26.22 6.66 22.38
CA SER A 46 -25.61 7.48 21.33
C SER A 46 -25.12 8.85 21.84
N LYS A 47 -24.80 8.95 23.13
CA LYS A 47 -24.42 10.23 23.77
C LYS A 47 -23.06 10.76 23.32
N VAL A 48 -22.14 9.87 22.97
CA VAL A 48 -20.80 10.17 22.45
C VAL A 48 -20.66 9.55 21.07
N SER A 49 -20.29 10.37 20.08
CA SER A 49 -20.02 9.89 18.73
C SER A 49 -18.68 9.14 18.69
N ILE A 50 -18.68 7.95 18.11
CA ILE A 50 -17.50 7.12 17.93
C ILE A 50 -17.26 6.94 16.43
N ALA A 51 -16.19 7.57 15.91
CA ALA A 51 -15.81 7.43 14.51
C ALA A 51 -15.23 6.02 14.26
N THR A 52 -15.82 5.28 13.32
CA THR A 52 -15.37 3.93 12.91
C THR A 52 -14.74 3.90 11.52
N GLN A 53 -14.75 5.05 10.85
CA GLN A 53 -14.12 5.27 9.56
C GLN A 53 -12.97 6.26 9.74
N PRO A 54 -11.84 6.04 9.07
CA PRO A 54 -10.75 6.99 9.09
C PRO A 54 -11.21 8.33 8.51
N PRO A 55 -10.62 9.46 8.96
CA PRO A 55 -10.85 10.74 8.32
C PRO A 55 -10.47 10.69 6.84
N VAL A 56 -11.18 11.46 6.02
CA VAL A 56 -10.90 11.54 4.59
C VAL A 56 -9.52 12.15 4.38
N ILE A 57 -8.69 11.49 3.58
CA ILE A 57 -7.39 12.04 3.15
C ILE A 57 -7.61 13.18 2.16
N ASN A 58 -6.57 13.99 1.91
CA ASN A 58 -6.64 14.99 0.86
C ASN A 58 -6.85 14.30 -0.51
N GLN A 59 -8.07 14.36 -1.03
CA GLN A 59 -8.43 13.77 -2.31
C GLN A 59 -8.04 14.72 -3.43
N ILE A 60 -7.33 14.21 -4.43
CA ILE A 60 -7.11 14.93 -5.67
C ILE A 60 -8.47 15.13 -6.33
N SER A 61 -8.74 16.33 -6.82
CA SER A 61 -9.97 16.62 -7.55
C SER A 61 -10.13 15.60 -8.68
N PRO A 62 -11.29 14.91 -8.80
CA PRO A 62 -11.53 14.00 -9.89
C PRO A 62 -11.74 14.83 -11.17
N GLU A 63 -10.64 15.18 -11.83
CA GLU A 63 -10.66 15.67 -13.20
C GLU A 63 -10.76 14.46 -14.14
N GLU A 64 -11.57 14.56 -15.18
CA GLU A 64 -11.62 13.54 -16.22
C GLU A 64 -10.23 13.43 -16.84
N PRO A 65 -9.54 12.28 -16.73
CA PRO A 65 -8.21 12.17 -17.27
C PRO A 65 -8.28 12.17 -18.80
N ASP A 66 -7.42 12.98 -19.44
CA ASP A 66 -7.24 12.93 -20.90
C ASP A 66 -6.48 11.65 -21.28
N ILE A 67 -7.22 10.55 -21.43
CA ILE A 67 -6.69 9.24 -21.75
C ILE A 67 -6.85 8.99 -23.25
N THR A 68 -5.72 8.92 -23.96
CA THR A 68 -5.69 8.40 -25.33
C THR A 68 -5.25 6.94 -25.31
N MET A 69 -6.16 6.04 -25.67
CA MET A 69 -5.85 4.62 -25.81
C MET A 69 -5.09 4.36 -27.11
N LEU A 70 -3.88 3.82 -27.01
CA LEU A 70 -3.12 3.33 -28.17
C LEU A 70 -3.62 1.93 -28.57
N LYS A 71 -3.52 1.61 -29.86
CA LYS A 71 -3.77 0.26 -30.38
C LYS A 71 -2.75 -0.70 -29.79
N LEU A 72 -3.22 -1.89 -29.47
CA LEU A 72 -2.40 -3.01 -29.02
C LEU A 72 -1.26 -3.27 -30.03
N MET A 73 -0.06 -3.42 -29.51
CA MET A 73 1.15 -3.68 -30.29
C MET A 73 1.48 -5.17 -30.22
N ILE A 74 1.88 -5.75 -31.35
CA ILE A 74 2.37 -7.13 -31.42
C ILE A 74 3.90 -7.06 -31.42
N ALA A 75 4.46 -6.59 -30.32
CA ALA A 75 5.89 -6.55 -30.10
C ALA A 75 6.22 -7.40 -28.86
N LEU A 76 7.34 -8.11 -28.91
CA LEU A 76 7.82 -8.93 -27.79
C LEU A 76 8.54 -8.01 -26.79
N ASP A 77 8.01 -7.87 -25.59
CA ASP A 77 8.57 -7.03 -24.53
C ASP A 77 9.77 -7.66 -23.80
N ASP A 78 10.03 -8.95 -24.06
CA ASP A 78 11.13 -9.72 -23.48
C ASP A 78 12.47 -9.62 -24.26
N LEU A 79 12.49 -8.93 -25.39
CA LEU A 79 13.68 -8.68 -26.21
C LEU A 79 14.03 -7.19 -26.31
N SER A 80 15.33 -6.88 -26.34
CA SER A 80 15.84 -5.52 -26.54
C SER A 80 15.35 -4.88 -27.83
N GLN A 81 15.26 -5.66 -28.91
CA GLN A 81 14.69 -5.22 -30.18
C GLN A 81 13.21 -4.87 -30.04
N GLY A 82 12.43 -5.69 -29.35
CA GLY A 82 11.00 -5.48 -29.21
C GLY A 82 10.64 -4.27 -28.35
N VAL A 83 11.48 -3.90 -27.37
CA VAL A 83 11.35 -2.60 -26.68
C VAL A 83 11.48 -1.42 -27.64
N GLY A 84 12.41 -1.47 -28.60
CA GLY A 84 12.54 -0.46 -29.65
C GLY A 84 11.31 -0.40 -30.56
N GLU A 85 10.76 -1.56 -30.92
CA GLU A 85 9.52 -1.67 -31.70
C GLU A 85 8.31 -1.07 -30.96
N VAL A 86 8.22 -1.26 -29.64
CA VAL A 86 7.19 -0.63 -28.79
C VAL A 86 7.31 0.90 -28.86
N PHE A 87 8.50 1.47 -28.67
CA PHE A 87 8.66 2.94 -28.73
C PHE A 87 8.35 3.49 -30.11
N GLN A 88 8.81 2.83 -31.17
CA GLN A 88 8.48 3.25 -32.53
C GLN A 88 6.96 3.20 -32.78
N ALA A 89 6.29 2.16 -32.28
CA ALA A 89 4.84 2.05 -32.37
C ALA A 89 4.11 3.13 -31.55
N ILE A 90 4.61 3.52 -30.37
CA ILE A 90 4.07 4.66 -29.61
C ILE A 90 4.21 5.94 -30.42
N VAL A 91 5.37 6.22 -31.02
CA VAL A 91 5.59 7.43 -31.84
C VAL A 91 4.65 7.46 -33.05
N ASN A 92 4.56 6.34 -33.77
CA ASN A 92 3.68 6.21 -34.93
C ASN A 92 2.20 6.46 -34.57
N GLN A 93 1.78 6.12 -33.36
CA GLN A 93 0.40 6.30 -32.90
C GLN A 93 0.14 7.64 -32.21
N SER A 94 1.17 8.29 -31.66
CA SER A 94 1.05 9.54 -30.88
C SER A 94 1.10 10.82 -31.72
N ARG A 95 1.19 10.70 -33.05
CA ARG A 95 1.37 11.84 -33.99
C ARG A 95 2.60 12.72 -33.67
N LEU A 96 3.54 12.20 -32.89
CA LEU A 96 4.81 12.86 -32.57
C LEU A 96 5.87 12.46 -33.61
N SER A 97 6.85 13.33 -33.84
CA SER A 97 8.12 12.91 -34.44
C SER A 97 9.00 12.20 -33.40
N MET A 98 9.95 11.37 -33.85
CA MET A 98 10.93 10.73 -32.95
C MET A 98 11.71 11.76 -32.14
N THR A 99 12.09 12.87 -32.76
CA THR A 99 12.80 13.97 -32.09
C THR A 99 11.93 14.61 -31.00
N GLU A 100 10.64 14.85 -31.25
CA GLU A 100 9.72 15.37 -30.22
C GLU A 100 9.50 14.37 -29.08
N PHE A 101 9.39 13.08 -29.40
CA PHE A 101 9.26 12.02 -28.41
C PHE A 101 10.50 11.96 -27.51
N ALA A 102 11.70 11.95 -28.10
CA ALA A 102 12.99 11.91 -27.41
C ALA A 102 13.25 13.15 -26.53
N ASN A 103 12.71 14.31 -26.90
CA ASN A 103 12.83 15.54 -26.12
C ASN A 103 11.76 15.70 -25.03
N ARG A 104 10.83 14.74 -24.88
CA ARG A 104 9.78 14.75 -23.85
C ARG A 104 10.04 13.65 -22.82
N LEU A 105 9.86 13.97 -21.54
CA LEU A 105 9.85 12.98 -20.47
C LEU A 105 8.67 12.02 -20.67
N GLN A 106 8.96 10.73 -20.83
CA GLN A 106 7.98 9.65 -20.94
C GLN A 106 7.97 8.87 -19.64
N ILE A 107 6.85 8.84 -18.93
CA ILE A 107 6.69 8.01 -17.74
C ILE A 107 5.94 6.76 -18.16
N ILE A 108 6.53 5.59 -17.93
CA ILE A 108 5.98 4.30 -18.34
C ILE A 108 5.76 3.44 -17.09
N ASP A 109 4.50 3.17 -16.77
CA ASP A 109 4.14 2.12 -15.84
C ASP A 109 4.31 0.76 -16.53
N ALA A 110 5.20 -0.08 -16.01
CA ALA A 110 5.45 -1.40 -16.55
C ALA A 110 5.78 -2.43 -15.45
N ASP A 111 5.78 -3.70 -15.83
CA ASP A 111 6.24 -4.77 -14.95
C ASP A 111 7.77 -4.74 -14.74
N LEU A 112 8.24 -5.61 -13.84
CA LEU A 112 9.66 -5.66 -13.47
C LEU A 112 10.56 -6.05 -14.65
N ALA A 113 10.11 -6.97 -15.51
CA ALA A 113 10.90 -7.42 -16.65
C ALA A 113 11.09 -6.27 -17.65
N SER A 114 10.01 -5.58 -18.00
CA SER A 114 10.00 -4.42 -18.88
C SER A 114 10.87 -3.28 -18.35
N CYS A 115 10.73 -2.93 -17.06
CA CYS A 115 11.58 -1.92 -16.42
C CYS A 115 13.07 -2.29 -16.50
N THR A 116 13.40 -3.57 -16.28
CA THR A 116 14.78 -4.08 -16.32
C THR A 116 15.34 -4.03 -17.74
N ASN A 117 14.54 -4.38 -18.75
CA ASN A 117 14.95 -4.34 -20.15
C ASN A 117 15.24 -2.92 -20.61
N VAL A 118 14.35 -1.96 -20.31
CA VAL A 118 14.55 -0.53 -20.64
C VAL A 118 15.77 0.03 -19.92
N SER A 119 15.98 -0.30 -18.65
CA SER A 119 17.16 0.13 -17.89
C SER A 119 18.46 -0.43 -18.49
N SER A 120 18.45 -1.71 -18.87
CA SER A 120 19.60 -2.38 -19.49
C SER A 120 19.96 -1.78 -20.84
N LEU A 121 18.96 -1.52 -21.69
CA LEU A 121 19.13 -0.87 -22.99
C LEU A 121 19.74 0.52 -22.87
N ARG A 122 19.20 1.34 -21.98
CA ARG A 122 19.70 2.68 -21.70
C ARG A 122 21.17 2.66 -21.28
N ASN A 123 21.54 1.72 -20.40
CA ASN A 123 22.93 1.57 -19.97
C ASN A 123 23.87 1.14 -21.10
N GLN A 124 23.39 0.40 -22.10
CA GLN A 124 24.18 0.03 -23.28
C GLN A 124 24.34 1.18 -24.28
N GLN A 125 23.35 2.08 -24.34
CA GLN A 125 23.30 3.19 -25.29
C GLN A 125 23.94 4.48 -24.77
N ILE A 126 24.23 4.57 -23.47
CA ILE A 126 24.94 5.71 -22.88
C ILE A 126 26.45 5.45 -22.86
N PRO A 127 27.29 6.39 -23.33
CA PRO A 127 26.92 7.69 -23.90
C PRO A 127 26.58 7.60 -25.39
N SER A 128 25.47 8.20 -25.80
CA SER A 128 25.16 8.48 -27.21
C SER A 128 25.07 9.98 -27.43
N ASN A 129 25.54 10.42 -28.60
CA ASN A 129 25.42 11.79 -29.09
C ASN A 129 24.06 12.05 -29.77
N HIS A 130 23.25 11.01 -29.95
CA HIS A 130 21.94 11.08 -30.57
C HIS A 130 20.86 10.88 -29.49
N ALA A 131 20.12 11.95 -29.18
CA ALA A 131 19.05 11.92 -28.18
C ALA A 131 17.95 10.90 -28.50
N GLU A 132 17.77 10.56 -29.78
CA GLU A 132 16.78 9.58 -30.25
C GLU A 132 17.15 8.14 -29.88
N GLU A 133 18.42 7.89 -29.58
CA GLU A 133 18.95 6.55 -29.34
C GLU A 133 19.35 6.30 -27.88
N ASP A 134 19.30 7.30 -27.00
CA ASP A 134 19.88 7.20 -25.65
C ASP A 134 18.89 6.82 -24.54
N LEU A 135 17.58 6.86 -24.84
CA LEU A 135 16.45 6.55 -23.94
C LEU A 135 16.48 7.31 -22.59
N LYS A 136 17.23 8.41 -22.49
CA LYS A 136 17.37 9.17 -21.23
C LYS A 136 16.07 9.81 -20.80
N ASN A 137 15.21 10.13 -21.76
CA ASN A 137 13.91 10.74 -21.56
C ASN A 137 12.83 9.76 -21.06
N ILE A 138 13.12 8.46 -20.97
CA ILE A 138 12.17 7.45 -20.53
C ILE A 138 12.37 7.16 -19.04
N LEU A 139 11.34 7.32 -18.23
CA LEU A 139 11.29 6.93 -16.83
C LEU A 139 10.31 5.77 -16.67
N THR A 140 10.84 4.57 -16.44
CA THR A 140 9.99 3.41 -16.11
C THR A 140 9.70 3.39 -14.62
N ILE A 141 8.44 3.28 -14.25
CA ILE A 141 7.98 3.08 -12.87
C ILE A 141 7.39 1.68 -12.76
N LEU A 142 7.69 0.99 -11.66
CA LEU A 142 7.04 -0.29 -11.36
C LEU A 142 5.57 -0.03 -11.07
N GLY A 143 4.70 -0.80 -11.71
CA GLY A 143 3.27 -0.64 -11.51
C GLY A 143 2.85 -0.69 -10.05
N GLY A 144 1.96 0.24 -9.67
CA GLY A 144 1.57 0.46 -8.29
C GLY A 144 1.08 -0.81 -7.60
N ALA A 145 0.33 -1.65 -8.33
CA ALA A 145 -0.14 -2.94 -7.84
C ALA A 145 1.02 -3.91 -7.51
N HIS A 146 2.05 -3.98 -8.35
CA HIS A 146 3.22 -4.84 -8.12
C HIS A 146 4.09 -4.33 -6.97
N THR A 147 4.23 -3.01 -6.85
CA THR A 147 4.93 -2.37 -5.73
C THR A 147 4.22 -2.68 -4.40
N LEU A 148 2.89 -2.51 -4.33
CA LEU A 148 2.10 -2.88 -3.17
C LEU A 148 2.20 -4.38 -2.85
N TRP A 149 2.20 -5.23 -3.88
CA TRP A 149 2.41 -6.67 -3.73
C TRP A 149 3.73 -6.98 -3.04
N ASN A 150 4.83 -6.43 -3.54
CA ASN A 150 6.15 -6.73 -3.02
C ASN A 150 6.35 -6.17 -1.59
N VAL A 151 5.84 -4.97 -1.31
CA VAL A 151 5.88 -4.37 0.04
C VAL A 151 5.06 -5.20 1.03
N GLY A 152 3.82 -5.53 0.69
CA GLY A 152 2.94 -6.35 1.53
C GLY A 152 3.55 -7.73 1.80
N HIS A 153 4.09 -8.37 0.77
CA HIS A 153 4.77 -9.66 0.90
C HIS A 153 6.02 -9.57 1.78
N ALA A 154 6.83 -8.52 1.64
CA ALA A 154 8.04 -8.34 2.44
C ALA A 154 7.70 -8.18 3.92
N ILE A 155 6.72 -7.32 4.25
CA ILE A 155 6.25 -7.12 5.64
C ILE A 155 5.72 -8.45 6.20
N TYR A 156 4.79 -9.08 5.49
CA TYR A 156 4.13 -10.28 5.99
C TYR A 156 5.09 -11.46 6.15
N SER A 157 5.99 -11.68 5.19
CA SER A 157 7.01 -12.73 5.27
C SER A 157 8.00 -12.47 6.42
N LYS A 158 8.40 -11.21 6.63
CA LYS A 158 9.32 -10.83 7.71
C LYS A 158 8.72 -11.13 9.09
N HIS A 159 7.41 -10.92 9.24
CA HIS A 159 6.70 -11.10 10.50
C HIS A 159 5.95 -12.44 10.59
N TYR A 160 6.09 -13.33 9.60
CA TYR A 160 5.35 -14.58 9.57
C TYR A 160 5.69 -15.48 10.75
N GLY A 161 6.99 -15.59 11.06
CA GLY A 161 7.54 -16.45 12.10
C GLY A 161 7.79 -17.89 11.65
N LYS A 162 8.29 -18.73 12.56
CA LYS A 162 8.55 -20.16 12.33
C LYS A 162 7.54 -21.02 13.08
N ASN A 163 6.60 -21.64 12.34
CA ASN A 163 5.60 -22.54 12.93
C ASN A 163 6.18 -23.85 13.51
N SER A 164 7.45 -24.16 13.25
CA SER A 164 8.17 -25.29 13.85
C SER A 164 8.77 -24.97 15.22
N ASP A 165 8.89 -23.71 15.61
CA ASP A 165 9.31 -23.31 16.97
C ASP A 165 8.07 -22.85 17.75
N SER A 166 7.67 -23.64 18.76
CA SER A 166 6.51 -23.33 19.60
C SER A 166 6.65 -22.04 20.43
N ARG A 167 7.87 -21.51 20.56
CA ARG A 167 8.16 -20.25 21.25
C ARG A 167 8.08 -19.04 20.32
N ASP A 168 8.05 -19.25 19.01
CA ASP A 168 7.88 -18.18 18.04
C ASP A 168 6.51 -17.52 18.22
N LEU A 169 6.45 -16.18 18.08
CA LEU A 169 5.25 -15.36 18.29
C LEU A 169 4.82 -14.62 17.01
N GLY A 170 5.21 -15.14 15.84
CA GLY A 170 4.89 -14.54 14.55
C GLY A 170 3.41 -14.65 14.17
N ALA A 171 3.10 -14.10 13.00
CA ALA A 171 1.75 -14.09 12.44
C ALA A 171 1.09 -15.47 12.37
N TRP A 172 1.87 -16.55 12.19
CA TRP A 172 1.34 -17.91 12.13
C TRP A 172 0.50 -18.28 13.38
N ARG A 173 0.84 -17.76 14.57
CA ARG A 173 0.06 -18.04 15.80
C ARG A 173 -1.31 -17.40 15.79
N PHE A 174 -1.42 -16.18 15.25
CA PHE A 174 -2.70 -15.50 15.10
C PHE A 174 -3.59 -16.27 14.13
N LEU A 175 -3.04 -16.71 13.00
CA LEU A 175 -3.77 -17.52 12.03
C LEU A 175 -4.24 -18.84 12.63
N GLN A 176 -3.36 -19.54 13.36
CA GLN A 176 -3.72 -20.78 14.03
C GLN A 176 -4.82 -20.55 15.08
N GLY A 177 -4.73 -19.49 15.88
CA GLY A 177 -5.75 -19.11 16.86
C GLY A 177 -7.09 -18.75 16.24
N LEU A 178 -7.09 -18.25 14.99
CA LEU A 178 -8.29 -17.98 14.21
C LEU A 178 -8.80 -19.22 13.42
N GLY A 179 -8.17 -20.39 13.57
CA GLY A 179 -8.51 -21.60 12.83
C GLY A 179 -8.16 -21.55 11.33
N ILE A 180 -7.27 -20.64 10.92
CA ILE A 180 -6.85 -20.47 9.53
C ILE A 180 -5.64 -21.39 9.26
N PRO A 181 -5.65 -22.17 8.17
CA PRO A 181 -4.51 -22.99 7.79
C PRO A 181 -3.21 -22.17 7.68
N CYS A 182 -2.16 -22.67 8.33
CA CYS A 182 -0.85 -22.01 8.40
C CYS A 182 0.19 -22.81 7.62
N PRO A 183 0.46 -22.48 6.34
CA PRO A 183 1.54 -23.12 5.60
C PRO A 183 2.90 -22.84 6.26
N THR A 184 3.90 -23.66 5.98
CA THR A 184 5.28 -23.47 6.50
C THR A 184 5.95 -22.19 5.98
N ALA A 185 5.44 -21.61 4.89
CA ALA A 185 5.91 -20.36 4.32
C ALA A 185 4.76 -19.58 3.71
N VAL A 186 4.92 -18.26 3.60
CA VAL A 186 4.00 -17.37 2.89
C VAL A 186 4.08 -17.67 1.39
N ASP A 187 2.93 -17.97 0.77
CA ASP A 187 2.85 -18.07 -0.68
C ASP A 187 2.82 -16.67 -1.30
N LYS A 188 3.82 -16.38 -2.15
CA LYS A 188 3.88 -15.11 -2.88
C LYS A 188 2.77 -14.99 -3.92
N LYS A 189 2.17 -16.08 -4.40
CA LYS A 189 1.25 -16.08 -5.56
C LYS A 189 -0.17 -15.62 -5.25
N ASP A 190 -0.65 -15.81 -4.01
CA ASP A 190 -2.01 -15.41 -3.61
C ASP A 190 -2.00 -14.14 -2.77
N TYR A 191 -1.90 -12.99 -3.45
CA TYR A 191 -1.95 -11.68 -2.81
C TYR A 191 -3.26 -11.40 -2.09
N THR A 192 -4.37 -11.89 -2.62
CA THR A 192 -5.69 -11.65 -2.01
C THR A 192 -5.77 -12.34 -0.65
N LEU A 193 -5.33 -13.59 -0.56
CA LEU A 193 -5.25 -14.32 0.69
C LEU A 193 -4.25 -13.65 1.66
N MET A 194 -3.10 -13.21 1.15
CA MET A 194 -2.09 -12.51 1.94
C MET A 194 -2.67 -11.25 2.62
N ILE A 195 -3.29 -10.35 1.87
CA ILE A 195 -3.88 -9.12 2.42
C ILE A 195 -5.00 -9.44 3.42
N LYS A 196 -5.90 -10.37 3.09
CA LYS A 196 -6.96 -10.81 4.02
C LYS A 196 -6.39 -11.34 5.34
N ASN A 197 -5.28 -12.07 5.28
CA ASN A 197 -4.64 -12.59 6.48
C ASN A 197 -4.01 -11.45 7.31
N ILE A 198 -3.31 -10.52 6.67
CA ILE A 198 -2.76 -9.32 7.34
C ILE A 198 -3.88 -8.54 8.05
N GLU A 199 -5.00 -8.30 7.39
CA GLU A 199 -6.15 -7.61 7.96
C GLU A 199 -6.74 -8.34 9.18
N LYS A 200 -6.89 -9.67 9.08
CA LYS A 200 -7.39 -10.49 10.19
C LYS A 200 -6.44 -10.48 11.39
N ILE A 201 -5.14 -10.58 11.15
CA ILE A 201 -4.12 -10.51 12.19
C ILE A 201 -4.14 -9.14 12.87
N HIS A 202 -4.18 -8.07 12.09
CA HIS A 202 -4.30 -6.70 12.60
C HIS A 202 -5.53 -6.56 13.48
N LYS A 203 -6.70 -6.97 12.99
CA LYS A 203 -7.96 -6.90 13.74
C LYS A 203 -7.93 -7.74 15.02
N ALA A 204 -7.38 -8.95 14.98
CA ALA A 204 -7.22 -9.81 16.16
C ALA A 204 -6.29 -9.16 17.20
N THR A 205 -5.21 -8.52 16.75
CA THR A 205 -4.28 -7.77 17.60
C THR A 205 -4.98 -6.61 18.29
N LEU A 206 -5.76 -5.81 17.54
CA LEU A 206 -6.54 -4.71 18.11
C LEU A 206 -7.55 -5.22 19.16
N VAL A 207 -8.25 -6.32 18.89
CA VAL A 207 -9.17 -6.93 19.86
C VAL A 207 -8.44 -7.34 21.12
N TYR A 208 -7.26 -7.96 21.02
CA TYR A 208 -6.46 -8.30 22.19
C TYR A 208 -6.06 -7.06 23.00
N CYS A 209 -5.53 -6.02 22.36
CA CYS A 209 -5.16 -4.76 23.01
C CYS A 209 -6.35 -4.13 23.74
N ILE A 210 -7.52 -4.11 23.12
CA ILE A 210 -8.77 -3.64 23.74
C ILE A 210 -9.08 -4.45 25.00
N LYS A 211 -9.01 -5.78 24.92
CA LYS A 211 -9.33 -6.65 26.06
C LYS A 211 -8.34 -6.50 27.21
N VAL A 212 -7.06 -6.25 26.93
CA VAL A 212 -6.05 -5.92 27.95
C VAL A 212 -6.44 -4.64 28.69
N VAL A 213 -6.83 -3.58 27.98
CA VAL A 213 -7.30 -2.32 28.57
C VAL A 213 -8.59 -2.52 29.39
N MET A 214 -9.44 -3.45 28.98
CA MET A 214 -10.67 -3.80 29.71
C MET A 214 -10.43 -4.76 30.88
N GLY A 215 -9.25 -5.38 31.01
CA GLY A 215 -8.95 -6.42 32.00
C GLY A 215 -9.69 -7.75 31.72
N THR A 216 -9.97 -8.04 30.46
CA THR A 216 -10.73 -9.23 30.01
C THR A 216 -9.99 -10.06 28.97
N GLU A 217 -8.67 -9.95 28.90
CA GLU A 217 -7.81 -10.62 27.93
C GLU A 217 -7.88 -12.15 27.98
N ASN A 218 -8.16 -12.71 29.16
CA ASN A 218 -8.31 -14.15 29.37
C ASN A 218 -9.74 -14.67 29.14
N GLN A 219 -10.70 -13.77 28.89
CA GLN A 219 -12.09 -14.15 28.63
C GLN A 219 -12.26 -14.55 27.17
N VAL A 220 -13.17 -15.50 26.89
CA VAL A 220 -13.55 -15.85 25.51
C VAL A 220 -14.26 -14.66 24.87
N VAL A 221 -14.10 -14.48 23.55
CA VAL A 221 -14.91 -13.51 22.80
C VAL A 221 -16.27 -14.15 22.55
N SER A 222 -17.32 -13.59 23.12
CA SER A 222 -18.71 -14.06 22.95
C SER A 222 -19.28 -13.57 21.62
N GLU A 223 -20.22 -14.32 21.04
CA GLU A 223 -21.02 -13.85 19.92
C GLU A 223 -21.95 -12.70 20.34
N GLU A 224 -22.42 -12.71 21.59
CA GLU A 224 -23.19 -11.60 22.16
C GLU A 224 -22.25 -10.49 22.63
N LEU A 225 -22.35 -9.33 21.98
CA LEU A 225 -21.55 -8.16 22.31
C LEU A 225 -22.00 -7.51 23.62
N LEU A 226 -21.02 -7.13 24.44
CA LEU A 226 -21.29 -6.49 25.72
C LEU A 226 -21.83 -5.07 25.49
N LYS A 227 -22.99 -4.74 26.06
CA LYS A 227 -23.59 -3.41 25.97
C LYS A 227 -22.91 -2.43 26.93
N LEU A 228 -22.25 -1.40 26.40
CA LEU A 228 -21.57 -0.36 27.20
C LEU A 228 -22.02 1.05 26.80
N PRO A 229 -22.07 2.00 27.75
CA PRO A 229 -22.29 3.41 27.42
C PRO A 229 -21.23 3.93 26.44
N SER A 230 -21.64 4.75 25.47
CA SER A 230 -20.74 5.29 24.44
C SER A 230 -19.53 6.03 25.01
N ALA A 231 -19.71 6.75 26.13
CA ALA A 231 -18.61 7.44 26.83
C ALA A 231 -17.55 6.46 27.38
N LYS A 232 -17.96 5.28 27.84
CA LYS A 232 -17.03 4.26 28.36
C LYS A 232 -16.27 3.60 27.21
N LEU A 233 -16.93 3.34 26.09
CA LEU A 233 -16.29 2.86 24.86
C LEU A 233 -15.24 3.85 24.34
N ALA A 234 -15.58 5.15 24.28
CA ALA A 234 -14.63 6.19 23.88
C ALA A 234 -13.39 6.22 24.79
N LYS A 235 -13.57 6.06 26.11
CA LYS A 235 -12.46 5.96 27.06
C LYS A 235 -11.57 4.75 26.79
N TYR A 236 -12.14 3.59 26.50
CA TYR A 236 -11.35 2.39 26.16
C TYR A 236 -10.62 2.53 24.83
N ILE A 237 -11.24 3.14 23.82
CA ILE A 237 -10.58 3.41 22.53
C ILE A 237 -9.37 4.33 22.75
N GLN A 238 -9.53 5.39 23.52
CA GLN A 238 -8.44 6.30 23.87
C GLN A 238 -7.31 5.55 24.61
N ALA A 239 -7.64 4.82 25.66
CA ALA A 239 -6.66 4.08 26.46
C ALA A 239 -6.01 2.90 25.73
N THR A 240 -6.60 2.42 24.62
CA THR A 240 -5.98 1.40 23.75
C THR A 240 -5.02 2.04 22.74
N PHE A 241 -5.23 3.31 22.41
CA PHE A 241 -4.35 4.07 21.53
C PHE A 241 -3.10 4.56 22.27
N ASP A 242 -3.27 4.99 23.53
CA ASP A 242 -2.19 5.47 24.42
C ASP A 242 -1.23 4.34 24.83
#